data_AF-A0A417YMA1-F1
#
_entry.id   AF-A0A417YMA1-F1
#
_cell.length_a   1.000
_cell.length_b   1.000
_cell.length_c   1.000
_cell.angle_alpha   90.00
_cell.angle_beta   90.00
_cell.angle_gamma   90.00
#
_symmetry.space_group_name_H-M   'P 1'
#
loop_
_entity.id
_entity.type
_entity.pdbx_description
1 polymer ?
#
loop_
_entity_poly.entity_id
_entity_poly.type
_entity_poly.pdbx_seq_one_letter_code
_entity_poly.pdbx_strand_id
1 'polypeptide(L)' 'MGYIFIFLIGFGLAVTGGVTIIAYMNFLPAGLSWSDYFIFISSRIECYFLLIGLAIMAFVLYRYPN' A
#
# COMPACT_ATOMS: atom_id res chain seq x y z
N MET A 1 7.75 -11.27 20.77
CA MET A 1 6.52 -11.89 20.23
C MET A 1 5.52 -10.87 19.67
N GLY A 2 5.16 -9.78 20.36
CA GLY A 2 4.18 -8.81 19.86
C GLY A 2 4.54 -8.08 18.55
N TYR A 3 5.83 -7.88 18.25
CA TYR A 3 6.29 -7.22 17.03
C TYR A 3 5.86 -7.93 15.74
N ILE A 4 5.77 -9.26 15.77
CA ILE A 4 5.35 -10.07 14.62
C ILE A 4 3.88 -9.79 14.27
N PHE A 5 3.02 -9.58 15.28
CA PHE A 5 1.63 -9.21 15.06
C PHE A 5 1.48 -7.83 14.44
N ILE A 6 2.26 -6.85 14.90
CA ILE A 6 2.27 -5.48 14.34
C ILE A 6 2.80 -5.51 12.91
N PHE A 7 3.83 -6.31 12.63
CA PHE A 7 4.32 -6.53 11.28
C PHE A 7 3.24 -7.15 10.37
N LEU A 8 2.52 -8.18 10.84
CA LEU A 8 1.43 -8.81 10.08
C LEU A 8 0.28 -7.83 9.78
N ILE A 9 -0.03 -6.93 10.72
CA ILE A 9 -1.04 -5.87 10.51
C ILE A 9 -0.56 -4.91 9.42
N GLY A 10 0.69 -4.44 9.49
CA GLY A 10 1.30 -3.61 8.46
C GLY A 10 1.32 -4.30 7.09
N PHE A 11 1.61 -5.60 7.07
CA PHE A 11 1.59 -6.42 5.86
C PHE A 11 0.18 -6.53 5.27
N GLY A 12 -0.84 -6.81 6.08
CA GLY A 12 -2.23 -6.89 5.62
C GLY A 12 -2.71 -5.57 5.00
N LEU A 13 -2.39 -4.44 5.63
CA LEU A 13 -2.70 -3.10 5.10
C LEU A 13 -1.94 -2.81 3.79
N ALA A 14 -0.68 -3.23 3.70
CA ALA A 14 0.11 -3.06 2.49
C ALA A 14 -0.45 -3.88 1.31
N VAL A 15 -0.89 -5.12 1.58
CA VAL A 15 -1.48 -6.01 0.56
C VAL A 15 -2.80 -5.46 0.05
N THR A 16 -3.69 -4.96 0.91
CA THR A 16 -4.98 -4.38 0.47
C THR A 16 -4.78 -3.14 -0.38
N GLY A 17 -3.85 -2.24 0.00
CA GLY A 17 -3.47 -1.07 -0.79
C GLY A 17 -2.79 -1.45 -2.12
N GLY A 18 -1.97 -2.50 -2.14
CA GLY A 18 -1.31 -2.97 -3.36
C GLY A 18 -2.27 -3.60 -4.36
N VAL A 19 -3.16 -4.46 -3.90
CA VAL A 19 -4.16 -5.12 -4.76
C VAL A 19 -5.10 -4.10 -5.39
N THR A 20 -5.51 -3.06 -4.65
CA THR A 20 -6.36 -1.98 -5.19
C THR A 20 -5.65 -1.16 -6.27
N ILE A 21 -4.36 -0.82 -6.09
CA ILE A 21 -3.55 -0.14 -7.12
C ILE A 21 -3.45 -0.99 -8.40
N ILE A 22 -3.19 -2.28 -8.26
CA ILE A 22 -3.10 -3.22 -9.39
C ILE A 22 -4.47 -3.35 -10.09
N ALA A 23 -5.56 -3.43 -9.32
CA ALA A 23 -6.91 -3.48 -9.89
C ALA A 23 -7.24 -2.23 -10.71
N TYR A 24 -6.86 -1.04 -10.22
CA TYR A 24 -7.04 0.20 -10.96
C TYR A 24 -6.13 0.33 -12.18
N MET A 25 -5.04 -0.46 -12.25
CA MET A 25 -4.17 -0.50 -13.43
C MET A 25 -4.91 -1.00 -14.67
N ASN A 26 -6.04 -1.68 -14.51
CA ASN A 26 -6.95 -2.06 -15.60
C ASN A 26 -7.54 -0.85 -16.35
N PHE A 27 -7.55 0.34 -15.73
CA PHE A 27 -8.02 1.55 -16.41
C PHE A 27 -7.05 2.11 -17.46
N LEU A 28 -5.77 1.77 -17.41
CA LEU A 28 -4.77 2.18 -18.41
C LEU A 28 -5.10 1.63 -19.81
N PRO A 29 -5.30 0.30 -20.02
CA PRO A 29 -5.72 -0.22 -21.31
C PRO A 29 -7.17 0.18 -21.69
N ALA A 30 -7.99 0.61 -20.73
CA ALA A 30 -9.33 1.14 -20.98
C ALA A 30 -9.33 2.57 -21.58
N GLY A 31 -8.16 3.19 -21.74
CA GLY A 31 -8.00 4.48 -22.40
C GLY A 31 -7.66 5.65 -21.48
N LEU A 32 -7.37 5.42 -20.18
CA LEU A 32 -6.81 6.48 -19.33
C LEU A 32 -5.33 6.72 -19.64
N SER A 33 -4.95 8.00 -19.70
CA SER A 33 -3.54 8.39 -19.74
C SER A 33 -2.86 8.09 -18.39
N TRP A 34 -1.54 7.86 -18.41
CA TRP A 34 -0.75 7.67 -17.20
C TRP A 34 -0.90 8.80 -16.18
N SER A 35 -1.02 10.05 -16.64
CA SER A 35 -1.26 11.22 -15.80
C SER A 35 -2.58 11.12 -15.01
N ASP A 36 -3.66 10.76 -15.70
CA ASP A 36 -4.99 10.63 -15.10
C ASP A 36 -5.04 9.45 -14.12
N TYR A 37 -4.31 8.37 -14.41
CA TYR A 37 -4.17 7.23 -13.51
C TYR A 37 -3.52 7.61 -12.17
N PHE A 38 -2.41 8.36 -12.20
CA PHE A 38 -1.76 8.81 -10.96
C PHE A 38 -2.62 9.80 -10.16
N ILE A 39 -3.32 10.71 -10.83
CA ILE A 39 -4.27 11.62 -10.18
C ILE A 39 -5.42 10.84 -9.54
N PHE A 40 -5.95 9.82 -10.24
CA PHE A 40 -7.02 8.96 -9.75
C PHE A 40 -6.61 8.17 -8.51
N ILE A 41 -5.43 7.56 -8.54
CA ILE A 41 -4.85 6.81 -7.41
C ILE A 41 -4.59 7.73 -6.22
N SER A 42 -3.99 8.91 -6.44
CA SER A 42 -3.68 9.85 -5.37
C SER A 42 -4.93 10.44 -4.72
N SER A 43 -6.05 10.50 -5.45
CA SER A 43 -7.33 10.97 -4.93
C SER A 43 -8.06 9.92 -4.08
N ARG A 44 -7.63 8.66 -4.08
CA ARG A 44 -8.28 7.56 -3.34
C ARG A 44 -7.52 7.23 -2.07
N ILE A 45 -8.24 7.27 -0.95
CA ILE A 45 -7.74 6.96 0.39
C ILE A 45 -7.16 5.52 0.46
N GLU A 46 -7.68 4.63 -0.38
CA GLU A 46 -7.34 3.22 -0.45
C GLU A 46 -5.86 2.97 -0.80
N CYS A 47 -5.26 3.82 -1.63
CA CYS A 47 -3.86 3.68 -2.03
C CYS A 47 -2.89 4.09 -0.92
N TYR A 48 -3.33 4.91 0.04
CA TYR A 48 -2.52 5.28 1.20
C TYR A 48 -2.31 4.11 2.17
N PHE A 49 -3.16 3.08 2.13
CA PHE A 49 -2.95 1.86 2.93
C PHE A 49 -1.65 1.14 2.56
N LEU A 50 -1.19 1.23 1.31
CA LEU A 50 0.10 0.70 0.91
C LEU A 50 1.24 1.43 1.61
N LEU A 51 1.21 2.77 1.59
CA LEU A 51 2.24 3.60 2.20
C LEU A 51 2.27 3.44 3.73
N ILE A 52 1.11 3.42 4.36
CA ILE A 52 0.94 3.24 5.81
C ILE A 52 1.40 1.84 6.23
N GLY A 53 1.00 0.80 5.49
CA GLY A 53 1.41 -0.58 5.76
C GLY A 53 2.93 -0.75 5.68
N LEU A 54 3.57 -0.16 4.66
CA LEU A 54 5.03 -0.15 4.53
C LEU A 54 5.72 0.63 5.66
N ALA A 55 5.19 1.78 6.06
CA ALA A 55 5.72 2.57 7.16
C ALA A 55 5.69 1.80 8.49
N ILE A 56 4.58 1.09 8.77
CA ILE A 56 4.44 0.25 9.96
C ILE A 56 5.44 -0.91 9.93
N MET A 57 5.57 -1.60 8.79
CA MET A 57 6.54 -2.69 8.65
C MET A 57 7.97 -2.20 8.82
N ALA A 58 8.34 -1.06 8.21
CA ALA A 58 9.66 -0.46 8.33
C ALA A 58 9.98 -0.05 9.78
N PHE A 59 9.01 0.53 10.49
CA PHE A 59 9.16 0.89 11.91
C PHE A 59 9.40 -0.33 12.79
N VAL A 60 8.65 -1.41 12.58
CA VAL A 60 8.84 -2.66 13.33
C VAL A 60 10.22 -3.25 13.07
N LEU A 61 10.67 -3.23 11.82
CA LEU A 61 11.96 -3.78 11.41
C LEU A 61 13.13 -2.97 11.99
N TYR A 62 13.03 -1.64 12.03
CA TYR A 62 14.01 -0.78 12.69
C TYR A 62 14.04 -0.98 14.21
N ARG A 63 12.87 -1.23 14.82
CA ARG A 63 12.76 -1.44 16.26
C ARG A 63 13.21 -2.84 16.71
N TYR A 64 13.27 -3.80 15.78
CA TYR A 64 13.74 -5.15 16.07
C TYR A 64 15.24 -5.08 16.43
N PRO A 65 15.63 -5.37 17.68
CA PRO A 65 17.03 -5.31 18.07
C PRO A 65 17.79 -6.40 17.30
N ASN A 66 18.84 -6.00 16.58
CA ASN A 66 19.81 -6.90 15.95
C ASN A 66 20.58 -7.68 17.02
#